data_AF-A0A7X2SZ41-F1
#
_entry.id   AF-A0A7X2SZ41-F1
#
_cell.length_a   1.000
_cell.length_b   1.000
_cell.length_c   1.000
_cell.angle_alpha   90.00
_cell.angle_beta   90.00
_cell.angle_gamma   90.00
#
_symmetry.space_group_name_H-M   'P 1'
#
loop_
_entity.id
_entity.type
_entity.pdbx_description
1 polymer ?
#
loop_
_entity_poly.entity_id
_entity_poly.type
_entity_poly.pdbx_seq_one_letter_code
_entity_poly.pdbx_strand_id
1 'polypeptide(L)'
;GFGPKREMLCGPLQDAPPLPAAQPWYHRQAAEQRDVALIGGGVASATLALALLRRGWRVTLYCADEAPALGASGNRQGALYPLLNQHDPALATFFP
;
A
#
# COMPACT_ATOMS: atom_id res chain seq x y z
N GLY A 1 27.44 19.20 18.89
CA GLY A 1 27.54 18.23 17.78
C GLY A 1 27.98 16.88 18.33
N PHE A 2 28.44 15.95 17.48
CA PHE A 2 28.96 14.64 17.90
C PHE A 2 30.49 14.60 17.79
N GLY A 3 31.18 13.97 18.75
CA GLY A 3 32.65 13.93 18.81
C GLY A 3 33.25 15.35 18.87
N PRO A 4 34.22 15.71 18.00
CA PRO A 4 34.84 17.04 18.00
C PRO A 4 33.94 18.16 17.44
N LYS A 5 32.72 17.84 16.96
CA LYS A 5 31.83 18.81 16.32
C LYS A 5 31.09 19.65 17.37
N ARG A 6 31.34 20.96 17.38
CA ARG A 6 30.83 21.92 18.39
C ARG A 6 29.30 22.02 18.39
N GLU A 7 28.70 22.21 17.22
CA GLU A 7 27.29 22.56 17.13
C GLU A 7 26.47 21.50 16.36
N MET A 8 25.18 21.44 16.66
CA MET A 8 24.16 20.75 15.88
C MET A 8 22.85 21.52 16.02
N LEU A 9 21.98 21.43 15.01
CA LEU A 9 20.63 21.99 15.07
C LEU A 9 19.61 20.85 15.06
N CYS A 10 18.57 21.04 15.85
CA CYS A 10 17.38 20.21 15.91
C CYS A 10 16.20 21.15 16.15
N GLY A 11 15.06 20.83 15.55
CA GLY A 11 13.85 21.65 15.66
C GLY A 11 12.60 20.79 15.51
N PRO A 12 11.57 21.01 16.32
CA PRO A 12 10.26 20.41 16.09
C PRO A 12 9.55 21.15 14.95
N LEU A 13 8.72 20.42 14.19
CA LEU A 13 7.69 21.05 13.38
C LEU A 13 6.56 21.48 14.34
N GLN A 14 6.44 22.79 14.58
CA GLN A 14 5.47 23.34 15.54
C GLN A 14 4.05 23.29 14.96
N ASP A 15 3.89 23.79 13.74
CA ASP A 15 2.62 23.82 13.02
C ASP A 15 2.77 23.11 11.68
N ALA A 16 1.82 22.24 11.36
CA ALA A 16 1.75 21.62 10.04
C ALA A 16 1.34 22.70 9.02
N PRO A 17 2.13 22.91 7.93
CA PRO A 17 1.74 23.86 6.90
C PRO A 17 0.46 23.36 6.19
N PRO A 18 -0.38 24.27 5.68
CA PRO A 18 -1.51 23.87 4.85
C PRO A 18 -0.99 23.14 3.61
N LEU A 19 -1.40 21.88 3.45
CA LEU A 19 -1.06 21.10 2.27
C LEU A 19 -2.02 21.49 1.13
N PRO A 20 -1.52 21.98 -0.02
CA PRO A 20 -2.39 22.21 -1.16
C PRO A 20 -2.95 20.86 -1.62
N ALA A 21 -4.28 20.77 -1.81
CA ALA A 21 -4.91 19.62 -2.42
C ALA A 21 -4.57 19.61 -3.91
N ALA A 22 -3.40 19.08 -4.26
CA ALA A 22 -3.07 18.77 -5.63
C ALA A 22 -4.07 17.70 -6.09
N GLN A 23 -5.06 18.12 -6.88
CA GLN A 23 -5.99 17.24 -7.57
C GLN A 23 -6.97 16.49 -6.62
N PRO A 24 -8.01 17.17 -6.09
CA PRO A 24 -8.97 16.57 -5.17
C PRO A 24 -9.69 15.33 -5.73
N TRP A 25 -9.78 15.19 -7.06
CA TRP A 25 -10.34 14.02 -7.74
C TRP A 25 -9.49 12.74 -7.59
N TYR A 26 -8.23 12.84 -7.13
CA TYR A 26 -7.37 11.69 -6.79
C TYR A 26 -7.18 11.49 -5.28
N HIS A 27 -7.95 12.19 -4.45
CA HIS A 27 -7.81 12.10 -3.01
C HIS A 27 -8.13 10.69 -2.48
N ARG A 28 -7.24 10.15 -1.63
CA ARG A 28 -7.38 8.81 -1.04
C ARG A 28 -7.63 8.94 0.45
N GLN A 29 -8.90 8.77 0.84
CA GLN A 29 -9.28 8.84 2.24
C GLN A 29 -8.91 7.55 2.98
N ALA A 30 -8.34 7.70 4.18
CA ALA A 30 -8.15 6.57 5.07
C ALA A 30 -9.48 6.16 5.70
N ALA A 31 -9.63 4.86 5.96
CA ALA A 31 -10.76 4.36 6.73
C ALA A 31 -10.58 4.66 8.23
N GLU A 32 -11.69 4.93 8.90
CA GLU A 32 -11.71 5.26 10.34
C GLU A 32 -11.67 4.02 11.24
N GLN A 33 -12.22 2.90 10.75
CA GLN A 33 -12.34 1.65 11.50
C GLN A 33 -11.32 0.63 11.03
N ARG A 34 -10.83 -0.21 11.96
CA ARG A 34 -9.84 -1.26 11.70
C ARG A 34 -10.45 -2.66 11.59
N ASP A 35 -11.57 -2.74 10.90
CA ASP A 35 -12.30 -3.97 10.65
C ASP A 35 -12.73 -4.00 9.18
N VAL A 36 -12.37 -5.06 8.47
CA VAL A 36 -12.56 -5.14 7.02
C VAL A 36 -13.06 -6.52 6.59
N ALA A 37 -13.99 -6.51 5.63
CA ALA A 37 -14.36 -7.67 4.85
C ALA A 37 -13.65 -7.59 3.48
N LEU A 38 -12.87 -8.62 3.16
CA LEU A 38 -12.26 -8.82 1.86
C LEU A 38 -13.09 -9.84 1.08
N ILE A 39 -13.49 -9.50 -0.14
CA ILE A 39 -14.18 -10.41 -1.05
C ILE A 39 -13.17 -10.86 -2.11
N GLY A 40 -12.86 -12.16 -2.13
CA GLY A 40 -11.89 -12.74 -3.05
C GLY A 40 -11.29 -14.04 -2.52
N GLY A 41 -10.21 -14.47 -3.15
CA GLY A 41 -9.45 -15.66 -2.73
C GLY A 41 -8.12 -15.81 -3.46
N GLY A 42 -7.69 -14.76 -4.15
CA GLY A 42 -6.47 -14.75 -4.96
C GLY A 42 -5.31 -14.05 -4.25
N VAL A 43 -4.22 -13.85 -5.00
CA VAL A 43 -2.98 -13.25 -4.50
C VAL A 43 -3.17 -11.82 -3.96
N ALA A 44 -4.07 -11.03 -4.56
CA ALA A 44 -4.36 -9.67 -4.11
C ALA A 44 -5.00 -9.64 -2.72
N SER A 45 -6.02 -10.46 -2.47
CA SER A 45 -6.68 -10.57 -1.16
C SER A 45 -5.73 -11.12 -0.09
N ALA A 46 -4.90 -12.11 -0.43
CA ALA A 46 -3.93 -12.68 0.51
C ALA A 46 -2.87 -11.66 0.94
N THR A 47 -2.30 -10.91 -0.01
CA THR A 47 -1.28 -9.89 0.27
C THR A 47 -1.86 -8.69 1.01
N LEU A 48 -3.08 -8.26 0.68
CA LEU A 48 -3.80 -7.21 1.41
C LEU A 48 -4.13 -7.63 2.84
N ALA A 49 -4.65 -8.84 3.04
CA ALA A 49 -4.94 -9.37 4.38
C ALA A 49 -3.68 -9.35 5.26
N LEU A 50 -2.55 -9.83 4.74
CA LEU A 50 -1.27 -9.81 5.47
C LEU A 50 -0.82 -8.38 5.83
N ALA A 51 -0.94 -7.44 4.90
CA ALA A 51 -0.58 -6.04 5.14
C ALA A 51 -1.45 -5.39 6.22
N LEU A 52 -2.74 -5.71 6.26
CA LEU A 52 -3.69 -5.19 7.25
C LEU A 52 -3.49 -5.84 8.62
N LEU A 53 -3.33 -7.16 8.67
CA LEU A 53 -3.05 -7.90 9.91
C LEU A 53 -1.79 -7.40 10.62
N ARG A 54 -0.72 -7.12 9.87
CA ARG A 54 0.52 -6.52 10.41
C ARG A 54 0.33 -5.14 11.04
N ARG A 55 -0.77 -4.45 10.71
CA ARG A 55 -1.14 -3.13 11.25
C ARG A 55 -2.25 -3.23 12.31
N GLY A 56 -2.57 -4.44 12.77
CA GLY A 56 -3.56 -4.70 13.82
C GLY A 56 -5.02 -4.54 13.36
N TRP A 57 -5.29 -4.80 12.08
CA TRP A 57 -6.67 -4.83 11.58
C TRP A 57 -7.33 -6.18 11.86
N ARG A 58 -8.64 -6.16 12.12
CA ARG A 58 -9.49 -7.34 12.02
C ARG A 58 -9.84 -7.55 10.54
N VAL A 59 -9.60 -8.75 10.03
CA VAL A 59 -9.81 -9.09 8.62
C VAL A 59 -10.69 -10.33 8.52
N THR A 60 -11.77 -10.22 7.76
CA THR A 60 -12.60 -11.37 7.36
C THR A 60 -12.47 -11.56 5.85
N LEU A 61 -12.12 -12.75 5.39
CA LEU A 61 -11.99 -13.07 3.96
C LEU A 61 -13.14 -13.99 3.53
N TYR A 62 -13.89 -13.56 2.51
CA TYR A 62 -14.94 -14.35 1.88
C TYR A 62 -14.49 -14.79 0.49
N CYS A 63 -14.37 -16.09 0.30
CA CYS A 63 -14.10 -16.72 -0.98
C CYS A 63 -15.35 -17.44 -1.48
N ALA A 64 -15.69 -17.26 -2.76
CA ALA A 64 -16.83 -17.93 -3.38
C ALA A 64 -16.54 -19.41 -3.68
N ASP A 65 -15.26 -19.75 -3.88
CA ASP A 65 -14.82 -21.09 -4.21
C ASP A 65 -14.55 -21.93 -2.95
N GLU A 66 -14.48 -23.26 -3.10
CA GLU A 66 -14.21 -24.18 -1.98
C GLU A 66 -12.81 -24.00 -1.36
N ALA A 67 -11.88 -23.42 -2.11
CA ALA A 67 -10.51 -23.18 -1.69
C ALA A 67 -9.95 -21.89 -2.32
N PRO A 68 -8.95 -21.23 -1.70
CA PRO A 68 -8.29 -20.08 -2.31
C PRO A 68 -7.52 -20.47 -3.58
N ALA A 69 -7.23 -19.46 -4.40
CA ALA A 69 -6.46 -19.57 -5.64
C ALA A 69 -7.06 -20.49 -6.72
N LEU A 70 -8.37 -20.79 -6.67
CA LEU A 70 -9.06 -21.52 -7.74
C LEU A 70 -9.40 -20.65 -8.97
N GLY A 71 -9.28 -19.33 -8.86
CA GLY A 71 -9.34 -18.40 -10.00
C GLY A 71 -8.00 -18.17 -10.70
N ALA A 72 -7.79 -16.98 -11.26
CA ALA A 72 -6.59 -16.63 -12.04
C ALA A 72 -5.24 -16.76 -11.28
N SER A 73 -5.27 -16.81 -9.94
CA SER A 73 -4.06 -16.96 -9.11
C SER A 73 -3.59 -18.42 -8.96
N GLY A 74 -4.26 -19.40 -9.56
CA GLY A 74 -3.99 -20.84 -9.37
C GLY A 74 -2.87 -21.45 -10.21
N ASN A 75 -2.08 -20.65 -10.92
CA ASN A 75 -1.03 -21.17 -11.79
C ASN A 75 0.08 -21.88 -10.99
N ARG A 76 0.55 -23.02 -11.50
CA ARG A 76 1.67 -23.77 -10.90
C ARG A 76 3.00 -23.01 -10.94
N GLN A 77 3.16 -22.13 -11.94
CA GLN A 77 4.34 -21.31 -12.17
C GLN A 77 3.89 -19.94 -12.66
N GLY A 78 4.53 -18.89 -12.18
CA GLY A 78 4.30 -17.51 -12.63
C GLY A 78 5.63 -16.84 -12.93
N ALA A 79 5.68 -16.08 -14.01
CA ALA A 79 6.82 -15.22 -14.31
C ALA A 79 6.66 -13.90 -13.56
N LEU A 80 7.76 -13.39 -13.00
CA LEU A 80 7.81 -12.10 -12.32
C LEU A 80 8.87 -11.22 -12.98
N TYR A 81 8.41 -10.13 -13.59
CA TYR A 81 9.27 -9.12 -14.23
C TYR A 81 8.54 -7.77 -14.24
N PRO A 82 9.26 -6.63 -14.21
CA PRO A 82 8.65 -5.32 -14.36
C PRO A 82 8.16 -5.09 -15.80
N LEU A 83 7.06 -4.37 -15.97
CA LEU A 83 6.62 -3.87 -17.26
C LEU A 83 7.35 -2.55 -17.55
N LEU A 84 8.25 -2.55 -18.53
CA LEU A 84 9.02 -1.37 -18.91
C LEU A 84 8.38 -0.69 -20.13
N ASN A 85 8.14 0.61 -20.05
CA ASN A 85 7.61 1.41 -21.15
C ASN A 85 8.29 2.79 -21.21
N GLN A 86 8.94 3.10 -22.33
CA GLN A 86 9.61 4.40 -22.52
C GLN A 86 8.62 5.55 -22.72
N HIS A 87 7.43 5.29 -23.26
CA HIS A 87 6.46 6.32 -23.63
C HIS A 87 5.42 6.59 -22.54
N ASP A 88 5.40 5.77 -21.49
CA ASP A 88 4.46 5.91 -20.38
C ASP A 88 5.23 6.02 -19.05
N PRO A 89 5.62 7.24 -18.65
CA PRO A 89 6.34 7.46 -17.40
C PRO A 89 5.49 7.14 -16.16
N ALA A 90 4.16 7.08 -16.27
CA ALA A 90 3.30 6.73 -15.15
C ALA A 90 3.44 5.26 -14.76
N LEU A 91 3.71 4.37 -15.73
CA LEU A 91 3.98 2.94 -15.45
C LEU A 91 5.27 2.71 -14.65
N ALA A 92 6.25 3.61 -14.79
CA ALA A 92 7.51 3.55 -14.06
C ALA A 92 7.43 4.16 -12.64
N THR A 93 6.37 4.92 -12.35
CA THR A 93 6.24 5.67 -11.10
C THR A 93 5.18 5.04 -10.21
N PHE A 94 5.52 4.72 -8.96
CA PHE A 94 4.54 4.22 -7.99
C PHE A 94 3.72 5.41 -7.43
N PHE A 95 2.63 5.73 -8.14
CA PHE A 95 1.76 6.91 -7.98
C PHE A 95 2.37 8.21 -8.54
N PRO A 96 1.68 8.94 -9.44
CA PRO A 96 2.12 10.27 -9.90
C PRO A 96 1.98 11.34 -8.81
#